data_AF-A0A1Z9F346-F1
#
_entry.id   AF-A0A1Z9F346-F1
#
_cell.length_a   1.000
_cell.length_b   1.000
_cell.length_c   1.000
_cell.angle_alpha   90.00
_cell.angle_beta   90.00
_cell.angle_gamma   90.00
#
_symmetry.space_group_name_H-M   'P 1'
#
loop_
_entity.id
_entity.type
_entity.pdbx_description
1 polymer ?
#
loop_
_entity_poly.entity_id
_entity_poly.type
_entity_poly.pdbx_seq_one_letter_code
_entity_poly.pdbx_strand_id
1 'polypeptide(L)'
;MDYSQKQIIDLDNHFSFYEFLEGAKKAFKLIVVAYKAKKLEEVRELISSEVFENFKNSIQKKENTIETFNINSIEASILNIEVVNKIAKIKVEFFSNQEEIIVGKKAENENIKDVWTFEKDMQEKSLVWTLVEVGIE
;
A
#
# COMPACT_ATOMS: atom_id res chain seq x y z
N MET A 1 22.61 -11.74 -1.83
CA MET A 1 21.32 -11.48 -2.51
C MET A 1 20.40 -12.64 -2.17
N ASP A 2 19.23 -12.36 -1.63
CA ASP A 2 18.25 -13.38 -1.27
C ASP A 2 17.76 -14.13 -2.53
N TYR A 3 17.44 -15.42 -2.43
CA TYR A 3 17.02 -16.23 -3.58
C TYR A 3 15.77 -15.63 -4.25
N SER A 4 14.82 -15.12 -3.45
CA SER A 4 13.59 -14.52 -3.95
C SER A 4 13.84 -13.19 -4.66
N GLN A 5 14.82 -12.40 -4.22
CA GLN A 5 15.22 -11.18 -4.93
C GLN A 5 15.82 -11.51 -6.30
N LYS A 6 16.60 -12.60 -6.40
CA LYS A 6 17.18 -13.04 -7.66
C LYS A 6 16.10 -13.40 -8.69
N GLN A 7 15.01 -14.05 -8.26
CA GLN A 7 13.90 -14.40 -9.16
C GLN A 7 13.27 -13.18 -9.83
N ILE A 8 13.15 -12.05 -9.11
CA ILE A 8 12.64 -10.82 -9.71
C ILE A 8 13.63 -10.27 -10.74
N ILE A 9 14.93 -10.23 -10.42
CA ILE A 9 15.94 -9.73 -11.36
C ILE A 9 16.00 -10.61 -12.62
N ASP A 10 15.90 -11.94 -12.48
CA ASP A 10 15.90 -12.86 -13.62
C ASP A 10 14.70 -12.63 -14.57
N LEU A 11 13.59 -12.08 -14.06
CA LEU A 11 12.41 -11.71 -14.85
C LEU A 11 12.47 -10.28 -15.39
N ASP A 12 13.06 -9.36 -14.64
CA ASP A 12 13.28 -7.96 -15.01
C ASP A 12 14.66 -7.49 -14.55
N ASN A 13 15.62 -7.52 -15.46
CA ASN A 13 17.01 -7.12 -15.19
C ASN A 13 17.17 -5.64 -14.82
N HIS A 14 16.14 -4.81 -15.07
CA HIS A 14 16.15 -3.39 -14.72
C HIS A 14 15.40 -3.10 -13.41
N PHE A 15 14.90 -4.13 -12.73
CA PHE A 15 14.16 -3.97 -11.50
C PHE A 15 15.02 -3.39 -10.38
N SER A 16 14.55 -2.32 -9.76
CA SER A 16 15.18 -1.68 -8.61
C SER A 16 14.30 -1.80 -7.38
N PHE A 17 14.77 -2.53 -6.36
CA PHE A 17 14.07 -2.65 -5.08
C PHE A 17 13.91 -1.29 -4.37
N TYR A 18 14.88 -0.39 -4.55
CA TYR A 18 14.81 0.96 -4.01
C TYR A 18 13.67 1.76 -4.66
N GLU A 19 13.60 1.77 -6.00
CA GLU A 19 12.54 2.47 -6.72
C GLU A 19 11.16 1.86 -6.45
N PHE A 20 11.09 0.54 -6.35
CA PHE A 20 9.89 -0.16 -5.95
C PHE A 20 9.39 0.32 -4.57
N LEU A 21 10.26 0.35 -3.55
CA LEU A 21 9.89 0.81 -2.21
C LEU A 21 9.45 2.28 -2.20
N GLU A 22 10.11 3.15 -2.95
CA GLU A 22 9.70 4.55 -3.09
C GLU A 22 8.33 4.68 -3.79
N GLY A 23 8.06 3.85 -4.80
CA GLY A 23 6.75 3.72 -5.41
C GLY A 23 5.69 3.22 -4.42
N ALA A 24 6.03 2.20 -3.63
CA ALA A 24 5.16 1.61 -2.63
C ALA A 24 4.77 2.63 -1.54
N LYS A 25 5.71 3.46 -1.06
CA LYS A 25 5.42 4.56 -0.11
C LYS A 25 4.48 5.61 -0.70
N LYS A 26 4.65 5.96 -1.98
CA LYS A 26 3.76 6.90 -2.68
C LYS A 26 2.35 6.32 -2.81
N ALA A 27 2.23 5.06 -3.23
CA ALA A 27 0.96 4.36 -3.33
C ALA A 27 0.28 4.26 -1.96
N PHE A 28 1.03 3.90 -0.91
CA PHE A 28 0.55 3.89 0.47
C PHE A 28 -0.08 5.23 0.87
N LYS A 29 0.66 6.33 0.68
CA LYS A 29 0.16 7.67 0.98
C LYS A 29 -1.13 7.98 0.23
N LEU A 30 -1.17 7.75 -1.08
CA LEU A 30 -2.35 8.04 -1.91
C LEU A 30 -3.57 7.21 -1.47
N ILE A 31 -3.38 5.91 -1.24
CA ILE A 31 -4.45 4.99 -0.88
C ILE A 31 -5.01 5.31 0.52
N VAL A 32 -4.14 5.55 1.52
CA VAL A 32 -4.59 5.91 2.87
C VAL A 32 -5.33 7.25 2.87
N VAL A 33 -4.82 8.26 2.15
CA VAL A 33 -5.50 9.56 2.01
C VAL A 33 -6.87 9.39 1.33
N ALA A 34 -6.94 8.65 0.23
CA ALA A 34 -8.20 8.37 -0.47
C ALA A 34 -9.19 7.61 0.42
N TYR A 35 -8.71 6.63 1.19
CA TYR A 35 -9.52 5.88 2.15
C TYR A 35 -10.09 6.78 3.26
N LYS A 36 -9.26 7.63 3.87
CA LYS A 36 -9.68 8.58 4.92
C LYS A 36 -10.65 9.64 4.37
N ALA A 37 -10.44 10.09 3.14
CA ALA A 37 -11.31 11.05 2.45
C ALA A 37 -12.57 10.43 1.81
N LYS A 38 -12.78 9.11 1.91
CA LYS A 38 -13.89 8.36 1.28
C LYS A 38 -13.92 8.48 -0.25
N LYS A 39 -12.75 8.57 -0.89
CA LYS A 39 -12.54 8.78 -2.33
C LYS A 39 -11.80 7.62 -3.00
N LEU A 40 -12.17 6.38 -2.68
CA LEU A 40 -11.47 5.18 -3.17
C LEU A 40 -11.41 5.05 -4.70
N GLU A 41 -12.37 5.65 -5.41
CA GLU A 41 -12.38 5.67 -6.88
C GLU A 41 -11.11 6.33 -7.46
N GLU A 42 -10.52 7.30 -6.76
CA GLU A 42 -9.29 7.99 -7.20
C GLU A 42 -8.06 7.07 -7.23
N VAL A 43 -8.11 5.93 -6.54
CA VAL A 43 -7.00 4.96 -6.45
C VAL A 43 -7.39 3.59 -7.00
N ARG A 44 -8.47 3.51 -7.79
CA ARG A 44 -9.04 2.24 -8.27
C ARG A 44 -8.04 1.38 -9.03
N GLU A 45 -7.15 2.02 -9.80
CA GLU A 45 -6.11 1.35 -10.60
C GLU A 45 -4.94 0.81 -9.76
N LEU A 46 -4.78 1.28 -8.52
CA LEU A 46 -3.69 0.89 -7.63
C LEU A 46 -4.06 -0.30 -6.73
N ILE A 47 -5.34 -0.68 -6.68
CA ILE A 47 -5.85 -1.67 -5.73
C ILE A 47 -6.69 -2.75 -6.44
N SER A 48 -6.59 -3.98 -5.95
CA SER A 48 -7.39 -5.08 -6.47
C SER A 48 -8.88 -4.86 -6.20
N SER A 49 -9.75 -5.53 -6.96
CA SER A 49 -11.20 -5.49 -6.71
C SER A 49 -11.55 -5.96 -5.29
N GLU A 50 -10.82 -6.94 -4.76
CA GLU A 50 -11.01 -7.46 -3.41
C GLU A 50 -10.66 -6.41 -2.34
N VAL A 51 -9.50 -5.77 -2.45
CA VAL A 51 -9.08 -4.70 -1.53
C VAL A 51 -10.02 -3.51 -1.61
N PHE A 52 -10.46 -3.14 -2.82
CA PHE A 52 -11.43 -2.07 -3.03
C PHE A 52 -12.73 -2.33 -2.26
N GLU A 53 -13.34 -3.51 -2.42
CA GLU A 53 -14.58 -3.86 -1.75
C GLU A 53 -14.41 -3.94 -0.22
N ASN A 54 -13.28 -4.48 0.27
CA ASN A 54 -12.96 -4.52 1.70
C ASN A 54 -12.87 -3.11 2.30
N PHE A 55 -12.21 -2.19 1.60
CA PHE A 55 -12.11 -0.79 2.02
C PHE A 55 -13.47 -0.09 1.98
N LYS A 56 -14.24 -0.27 0.91
CA LYS A 56 -15.57 0.31 0.76
C LYS A 56 -16.52 -0.12 1.88
N ASN A 57 -16.55 -1.41 2.19
CA ASN A 57 -17.33 -1.96 3.30
C ASN A 57 -16.89 -1.39 4.65
N SER A 58 -15.58 -1.18 4.84
CA SER A 58 -15.04 -0.60 6.07
C SER A 58 -15.38 0.89 6.22
N ILE A 59 -15.39 1.65 5.12
CA ILE A 59 -15.79 3.06 5.12
C ILE A 59 -17.26 3.22 5.51
N GLN A 60 -18.13 2.36 5.00
CA GLN A 60 -19.58 2.40 5.30
C GLN A 60 -19.88 2.19 6.80
N LYS A 61 -19.01 1.48 7.52
CA LYS A 61 -19.16 1.24 8.97
C LYS A 61 -18.64 2.39 9.84
N LYS A 62 -17.92 3.36 9.27
CA LYS A 62 -17.32 4.48 10.02
C LYS A 62 -18.23 5.71 9.99
N GLU A 63 -18.67 6.12 11.17
CA GLU A 63 -19.54 7.30 11.35
C GLU A 63 -18.77 8.60 11.59
N ASN A 64 -17.48 8.51 11.95
CA ASN A 64 -16.66 9.70 12.20
C ASN A 64 -16.41 10.48 10.89
N THR A 65 -16.51 11.81 10.98
CA THR A 65 -16.15 12.73 9.91
C THR A 65 -14.74 13.25 10.16
N ILE A 66 -13.83 12.92 9.26
CA ILE A 66 -12.45 13.40 9.27
C ILE A 66 -12.42 14.81 8.68
N GLU A 67 -11.91 15.77 9.45
CA GLU A 67 -11.72 17.15 9.03
C GLU A 67 -10.39 17.33 8.30
N THR A 68 -9.32 16.76 8.85
CA THR A 68 -7.97 16.83 8.27
C THR A 68 -7.23 15.52 8.53
N PHE A 69 -6.44 15.09 7.56
CA PHE A 69 -5.60 13.90 7.67
C PHE A 69 -4.25 14.15 7.00
N ASN A 70 -3.17 13.86 7.73
CA ASN A 70 -1.80 14.01 7.27
C ASN A 70 -0.97 12.77 7.59
N ILE A 71 0.03 12.50 6.77
CA ILE A 71 1.06 11.51 7.04
C ILE A 71 2.39 12.25 7.14
N ASN A 72 2.97 12.24 8.33
CA ASN A 72 4.17 13.00 8.69
C ASN A 72 5.45 12.28 8.27
N SER A 73 5.48 10.95 8.41
CA SER A 73 6.59 10.10 7.99
C SER A 73 6.10 8.74 7.51
N ILE A 74 6.86 8.14 6.59
CA ILE A 74 6.64 6.79 6.08
C ILE A 74 7.99 6.11 5.91
N GLU A 75 8.19 5.03 6.64
CA GLU A 75 9.27 4.06 6.43
C GLU A 75 8.69 2.80 5.80
N ALA A 76 9.47 2.11 4.99
CA ALA A 76 9.03 0.89 4.31
C ALA A 76 10.16 -0.12 4.21
N SER A 77 9.85 -1.39 4.47
CA SER A 77 10.80 -2.50 4.38
C SER A 77 10.15 -3.70 3.67
N ILE A 78 10.93 -4.45 2.89
CA ILE A 78 10.44 -5.68 2.27
C ILE A 78 10.49 -6.80 3.30
N LEU A 79 9.33 -7.40 3.59
CA LEU A 79 9.22 -8.55 4.48
C LEU A 79 9.39 -9.87 3.73
N ASN A 80 8.81 -9.98 2.54
CA ASN A 80 8.86 -11.20 1.76
C ASN A 80 8.70 -10.92 0.26
N ILE A 81 9.30 -11.78 -0.55
CA ILE A 81 9.12 -11.80 -2.01
C ILE A 81 8.76 -13.23 -2.41
N GLU A 82 7.70 -13.35 -3.19
CA GLU A 82 7.25 -14.61 -3.76
C GLU A 82 7.06 -14.44 -5.26
N VAL A 83 7.57 -15.39 -6.04
CA VAL A 83 7.37 -15.41 -7.50
C VAL A 83 6.84 -16.77 -7.91
N VAL A 84 5.61 -16.81 -8.42
CA VAL A 84 4.94 -18.03 -8.89
C VAL A 84 4.36 -17.78 -10.27
N ASN A 85 4.71 -18.61 -11.25
CA ASN A 85 4.23 -18.50 -12.63
C ASN A 85 4.40 -17.08 -13.23
N LYS A 86 5.53 -16.41 -12.94
CA LYS A 86 5.85 -15.02 -13.36
C LYS A 86 4.98 -13.93 -12.74
N ILE A 87 4.09 -14.28 -11.82
CA ILE A 87 3.43 -13.33 -10.93
C ILE A 87 4.36 -13.11 -9.74
N ALA A 88 4.81 -11.86 -9.58
CA ALA A 88 5.61 -11.45 -8.44
C ALA A 88 4.71 -10.81 -7.38
N LYS A 89 4.87 -11.26 -6.13
CA LYS A 89 4.26 -10.68 -4.94
C LYS A 89 5.36 -10.18 -4.02
N ILE A 90 5.26 -8.91 -3.61
CA ILE A 90 6.18 -8.31 -2.64
C ILE A 90 5.37 -7.83 -1.45
N LYS A 91 5.64 -8.44 -0.29
CA LYS A 91 5.09 -8.05 1.00
C LYS A 91 5.96 -6.98 1.62
N VAL A 92 5.37 -5.85 1.97
CA VAL A 92 6.03 -4.65 2.48
C VAL A 92 5.44 -4.31 3.84
N GLU A 93 6.30 -4.10 4.83
CA GLU A 93 5.92 -3.45 6.09
C GLU A 93 6.06 -1.95 5.92
N PHE A 94 5.06 -1.21 6.36
CA PHE A 94 5.08 0.23 6.48
C PHE A 94 5.03 0.64 7.95
N PHE A 95 5.88 1.58 8.33
CA PHE A 95 5.81 2.27 9.61
C PHE A 95 5.53 3.75 9.34
N SER A 96 4.39 4.25 9.79
CA SER A 96 3.93 5.60 9.46
C SER A 96 3.51 6.38 10.70
N ASN A 97 3.84 7.68 10.72
CA ASN A 97 3.28 8.61 11.69
C ASN A 97 2.14 9.37 11.04
N GLN A 98 0.92 9.16 11.53
CA GLN A 98 -0.30 9.72 10.96
C GLN A 98 -0.92 10.70 11.95
N GLU A 99 -1.45 11.80 11.43
CA GLU A 99 -2.20 12.78 12.20
C GLU A 99 -3.63 12.87 11.63
N GLU A 100 -4.61 12.73 12.50
CA GLU A 100 -6.03 12.81 12.15
C GLU A 100 -6.74 13.81 13.06
N ILE A 101 -7.53 14.70 12.45
CA ILE A 101 -8.43 15.61 13.15
C ILE A 101 -9.84 15.18 12.79
N ILE A 102 -10.58 14.70 13.79
CA ILE A 102 -12.00 14.36 13.68
C ILE A 102 -12.82 15.55 14.15
N VAL A 103 -13.91 15.86 13.45
CA VAL A 103 -14.82 16.96 13.80
C VAL A 103 -15.26 16.84 15.27
N GLY A 104 -15.01 17.90 16.04
CA GLY A 104 -15.36 17.97 17.46
C GLY A 104 -14.43 17.21 18.41
N LYS A 105 -13.32 16.67 17.93
CA LYS A 105 -12.26 16.03 18.73
C LYS A 105 -10.93 16.77 18.61
N LYS A 106 -10.00 16.44 19.49
CA LYS A 106 -8.61 16.93 19.40
C LYS A 106 -7.88 16.18 18.29
N ALA A 107 -6.81 16.79 17.77
CA ALA A 107 -5.89 16.11 16.87
C ALA A 107 -5.28 14.88 17.56
N GLU A 108 -5.29 13.76 16.85
CA GLU A 108 -4.70 12.50 17.27
C GLU A 108 -3.49 12.23 16.38
N ASN A 109 -2.35 11.90 16.99
CA ASN A 109 -1.12 11.54 16.30
C ASN A 109 -0.72 10.12 16.71
N GLU A 110 -0.61 9.23 15.73
CA GLU A 110 -0.43 7.80 15.98
C GLU A 110 0.66 7.23 15.08
N ASN A 111 1.43 6.30 15.64
CA ASN A 111 2.35 5.47 14.87
C ASN A 111 1.64 4.18 14.48
N ILE A 112 1.55 3.92 13.19
CA ILE A 112 0.80 2.79 12.62
C ILE A 112 1.77 1.90 11.85
N LYS A 113 1.66 0.60 12.12
CA LYS A 113 2.30 -0.48 11.36
C LYS A 113 1.27 -1.11 10.43
N ASP A 114 1.60 -1.20 9.15
CA ASP A 114 0.76 -1.81 8.14
C ASP A 114 1.58 -2.81 7.32
N VAL A 115 0.99 -3.94 6.94
CA VAL A 115 1.63 -4.93 6.06
C VAL A 115 0.82 -5.11 4.80
N TRP A 116 1.40 -4.76 3.66
CA TRP A 116 0.72 -4.73 2.37
C TRP A 116 1.42 -5.65 1.38
N THR A 117 0.65 -6.40 0.59
CA THR A 117 1.19 -7.22 -0.49
C THR A 117 0.86 -6.59 -1.84
N PHE A 118 1.90 -6.29 -2.60
CA PHE A 118 1.80 -5.79 -3.97
C PHE A 118 2.03 -6.92 -4.96
N GLU A 119 1.23 -6.98 -6.01
CA GLU A 119 1.32 -7.98 -7.06
C GLU A 119 1.54 -7.32 -8.42
N LYS A 120 2.32 -7.99 -9.26
CA LYS A 120 2.47 -7.65 -10.68
C LYS A 120 2.71 -8.91 -11.51
N ASP A 121 2.06 -8.98 -12.66
CA ASP A 121 2.46 -9.89 -13.73
C ASP A 121 3.73 -9.34 -14.41
N MET A 122 4.85 -10.04 -14.25
CA MET A 122 6.15 -9.62 -14.78
C MET A 122 6.24 -9.69 -16.31
N GLN A 123 5.23 -10.27 -16.98
CA GLN A 123 5.11 -10.24 -18.44
C GLN A 123 4.44 -8.97 -18.96
N GLU A 124 3.70 -8.25 -18.11
CA GLU A 124 3.05 -7.00 -18.49
C GLU A 124 4.05 -5.85 -18.56
N LYS A 125 3.85 -4.99 -19.56
CA LYS A 125 4.65 -3.75 -19.73
C LYS A 125 4.29 -2.67 -18.71
N SER A 126 3.14 -2.81 -18.03
CA SER A 126 2.71 -1.85 -17.02
C SER A 126 3.73 -1.77 -15.90
N LEU A 127 4.05 -0.56 -15.45
CA LEU A 127 4.90 -0.35 -14.28
C LEU A 127 4.08 -0.36 -12.97
N VAL A 128 2.76 -0.46 -13.07
CA VAL A 128 1.86 -0.42 -11.92
C VAL A 128 1.93 -1.75 -11.16
N TRP A 129 2.13 -1.64 -9.86
CA TRP A 129 1.98 -2.75 -8.91
C TRP A 129 0.63 -2.59 -8.21
N THR A 130 -0.15 -3.66 -8.19
CA THR A 130 -1.51 -3.64 -7.62
C THR A 130 -1.46 -4.10 -6.17
N LEU A 131 -2.07 -3.35 -5.25
CA LEU A 131 -2.28 -3.78 -3.87
C LEU A 131 -3.34 -4.89 -3.84
N VAL A 132 -2.94 -6.10 -3.44
CA VAL A 132 -3.82 -7.28 -3.44
C VAL A 132 -4.19 -7.77 -2.04
N GLU A 133 -3.40 -7.44 -1.03
CA GLU A 133 -3.64 -7.86 0.37
C GLU A 133 -3.24 -6.71 1.31
N VAL A 134 -4.06 -6.50 2.34
CA VAL A 134 -3.80 -5.56 3.43
C VAL A 134 -3.94 -6.29 4.76
N GLY A 135 -2.96 -6.13 5.63
CA GLY A 135 -2.93 -6.67 6.98
C GLY A 135 -2.47 -5.62 7.97
N ILE A 136 -2.89 -5.78 9.22
CA ILE A 136 -2.44 -5.02 10.38
C ILE A 136 -1.63 -5.97 11.27
N GLU A 137 -0.44 -5.53 11.68
CA GLU A 137 0.38 -6.22 12.67
C GLU A 137 -0.01 -5.79 14.09
#